data_AF-A0A7X8E4Y3-F1
#
_entry.id   AF-A0A7X8E4Y3-F1
#
_cell.length_a   1.000
_cell.length_b   1.000
_cell.length_c   1.000
_cell.angle_alpha   90.00
_cell.angle_beta   90.00
_cell.angle_gamma   90.00
#
_symmetry.space_group_name_H-M   'P 1'
#
loop_
_entity.id
_entity.type
_entity.pdbx_description
1 polymer ?
#
loop_
_entity_poly.entity_id
_entity_poly.type
_entity_poly.pdbx_seq_one_letter_code
_entity_poly.pdbx_strand_id
1 'polypeptide(L)' 'MKATTECIYCIINKTYELFCKYADDEEEKLIFTKQILREISSYPDDVTAPFLYSKVMRILKEKINIDDLFFKEKKF' A
#
# COMPACT_ATOMS: atom_id res chain seq x y z
N MET A 1 14.78 -8.85 7.59
CA MET A 1 14.44 -10.00 6.73
C MET A 1 14.16 -9.48 5.34
N LYS A 2 14.68 -10.14 4.29
CA LYS A 2 14.36 -9.80 2.90
C LYS A 2 12.87 -10.01 2.64
N ALA A 3 12.29 -9.24 1.73
CA ALA A 3 10.92 -9.43 1.30
C ALA A 3 10.80 -10.79 0.57
N THR A 4 9.78 -11.56 0.95
CA THR A 4 9.39 -12.78 0.22
C THR A 4 8.17 -12.48 -0.64
N THR A 5 7.80 -13.42 -1.52
CA THR A 5 6.57 -13.30 -2.32
C THR A 5 5.33 -13.13 -1.44
N GLU A 6 5.26 -13.83 -0.30
CA GLU A 6 4.17 -13.68 0.67
C GLU A 6 4.09 -12.26 1.23
N CYS A 7 5.23 -11.60 1.45
CA CYS A 7 5.28 -10.22 1.90
C CYS A 7 4.68 -9.30 0.83
N ILE A 8 4.99 -9.52 -0.46
CA ILE A 8 4.46 -8.72 -1.57
C ILE A 8 2.92 -8.86 -1.62
N TYR A 9 2.40 -10.09 -1.57
CA TYR A 9 0.95 -10.32 -1.54
C TYR A 9 0.28 -9.66 -0.33
N CYS A 10 0.88 -9.79 0.86
CA CYS A 10 0.37 -9.17 2.07
C CYS A 10 0.31 -7.64 1.97
N ILE A 11 1.38 -7.01 1.47
CA ILE A 11 1.46 -5.55 1.29
C ILE A 11 0.41 -5.07 0.29
N ILE A 12 0.27 -5.73 -0.86
CA ILE A 12 -0.73 -5.37 -1.87
C ILE A 12 -2.13 -5.49 -1.29
N ASN A 13 -2.48 -6.65 -0.71
CA ASN A 13 -3.81 -6.89 -0.19
C ASN A 13 -4.16 -5.89 0.91
N LYS A 14 -3.25 -5.67 1.86
CA LYS A 14 -3.51 -4.75 2.98
C LYS A 14 -3.69 -3.31 2.52
N THR A 15 -2.88 -2.86 1.57
CA THR A 15 -2.95 -1.50 1.06
C THR A 15 -4.20 -1.30 0.21
N TYR A 16 -4.58 -2.29 -0.59
CA TYR A 16 -5.82 -2.28 -1.37
C TYR A 16 -7.06 -2.20 -0.48
N GLU A 17 -7.14 -3.05 0.56
CA GLU A 17 -8.23 -3.00 1.55
C GLU A 17 -8.36 -1.61 2.18
N LEU A 18 -7.24 -0.98 2.53
CA LEU A 18 -7.25 0.37 3.10
C LEU A 18 -7.72 1.42 2.09
N PHE A 19 -7.29 1.33 0.83
CA PHE A 19 -7.71 2.25 -0.22
C PHE A 19 -9.23 2.15 -0.48
N CYS A 20 -9.77 0.93 -0.54
CA CYS A 20 -11.20 0.69 -0.73
C CYS A 20 -12.09 1.23 0.40
N LYS A 21 -11.54 1.59 1.57
CA LYS A 21 -12.30 2.31 2.60
C LYS A 21 -12.62 3.77 2.23
N TYR A 22 -11.91 4.32 1.24
CA TYR A 22 -11.97 5.72 0.86
C TYR A 22 -12.32 5.95 -0.62
N ALA A 23 -12.13 4.95 -1.48
CA ALA A 23 -12.42 5.02 -2.91
C ALA A 23 -13.52 4.04 -3.31
N ASP A 24 -14.60 4.56 -3.89
CA ASP A 24 -15.72 3.76 -4.41
C ASP A 24 -15.57 3.43 -5.90
N ASP A 25 -14.82 4.25 -6.65
CA ASP A 25 -14.65 4.14 -8.09
C ASP A 25 -13.69 3.01 -8.52
N GLU A 26 -14.12 2.20 -9.48
CA GLU A 26 -13.34 1.05 -9.98
C GLU A 26 -12.14 1.47 -10.84
N GLU A 27 -12.23 2.59 -11.57
CA GLU A 27 -11.11 3.09 -12.36
C GLU A 27 -9.98 3.56 -11.44
N GLU A 28 -10.30 4.28 -10.37
CA GLU A 28 -9.34 4.68 -9.34
C GLU A 28 -8.67 3.47 -8.67
N LYS A 29 -9.43 2.42 -8.32
CA LYS A 29 -8.90 1.17 -7.76
C LYS A 29 -7.92 0.49 -8.72
N LEU A 30 -8.24 0.46 -10.00
CA LEU A 30 -7.36 -0.10 -11.03
C LEU A 30 -6.06 0.70 -11.17
N ILE A 31 -6.17 2.04 -11.24
CA ILE A 31 -5.01 2.94 -11.35
C ILE A 31 -4.09 2.77 -10.13
N PHE A 32 -4.68 2.76 -8.93
CA PHE A 32 -3.94 2.61 -7.68
C PHE A 32 -3.21 1.27 -7.60
N THR A 33 -3.89 0.17 -7.94
CA THR A 33 -3.31 -1.17 -7.94
C THR A 33 -2.13 -1.28 -8.91
N LYS A 34 -2.27 -0.73 -10.13
CA LYS A 34 -1.17 -0.66 -11.11
C LYS A 34 0.02 0.14 -10.58
N GLN A 35 -0.23 1.24 -9.88
CA GLN A 35 0.82 2.06 -9.28
C GLN A 35 1.60 1.29 -8.21
N ILE A 36 0.93 0.56 -7.31
CA ILE A 36 1.59 -0.28 -6.29
C ILE A 36 2.44 -1.37 -6.94
N LEU A 37 1.90 -2.09 -7.92
CA LEU A 37 2.62 -3.17 -8.59
C LEU A 37 3.88 -2.65 -9.28
N ARG A 38 3.77 -1.50 -9.97
CA ARG A 38 4.92 -0.84 -10.59
C ARG A 38 5.97 -0.45 -9.56
N GLU A 39 5.55 0.16 -8.46
CA GLU A 39 6.45 0.57 -7.37
C GLU A 39 7.22 -0.64 -6.80
N ILE A 40 6.51 -1.71 -6.42
CA ILE A 40 7.13 -2.92 -5.87
C ILE A 40 8.11 -3.55 -6.89
N SER A 41 7.71 -3.64 -8.15
CA SER A 41 8.54 -4.25 -9.21
C SER A 41 9.82 -3.46 -9.54
N SER A 42 9.92 -2.21 -9.09
CA SER A 42 11.07 -1.34 -9.35
C SER A 42 12.24 -1.53 -8.38
N TYR A 43 12.02 -2.21 -7.27
CA TYR A 43 13.03 -2.39 -6.22
C TYR A 43 13.86 -3.68 -6.40
N PRO A 44 15.13 -3.68 -5.96
CA PRO A 44 15.96 -4.89 -5.94
C PRO A 44 15.37 -6.02 -5.08
N ASP A 45 15.68 -7.27 -5.42
CA ASP A 45 15.16 -8.46 -4.72
C ASP A 45 15.66 -8.62 -3.26
N ASP A 46 16.66 -7.84 -2.84
CA ASP A 46 17.22 -7.89 -1.50
C ASP A 46 16.63 -6.87 -0.52
N VAL A 47 15.65 -6.06 -0.96
CA VAL A 47 14.94 -5.13 -0.08
C VAL A 47 14.16 -5.86 1.01
N THR A 48 13.88 -5.15 2.08
CA THR A 48 13.12 -5.69 3.22
C THR A 48 11.63 -5.43 3.08
N ALA A 49 10.79 -6.32 3.62
CA ALA A 49 9.34 -6.13 3.63
C ALA A 49 8.90 -4.82 4.31
N PRO A 50 9.47 -4.41 5.48
CA PRO A 50 9.13 -3.12 6.08
C PRO A 50 9.44 -1.92 5.20
N PHE A 51 10.54 -1.97 4.44
CA PHE A 51 10.90 -0.92 3.49
C PHE A 51 9.83 -0.80 2.40
N LEU A 52 9.48 -1.91 1.73
CA LEU A 52 8.44 -1.92 0.70
C LEU A 52 7.09 -1.43 1.24
N TYR A 53 6.68 -1.93 2.40
CA TYR A 53 5.43 -1.50 3.05
C TYR A 53 5.41 0.01 3.30
N SER A 54 6.51 0.59 3.81
CA SER A 54 6.59 2.03 4.07
C SER A 54 6.42 2.87 2.81
N LYS A 55 6.97 2.41 1.67
CA LYS A 55 6.86 3.09 0.37
C LYS A 55 5.44 3.05 -0.17
N VAL A 56 4.84 1.87 -0.13
CA VAL A 56 3.45 1.66 -0.58
C VAL A 56 2.46 2.44 0.31
N MET A 57 2.66 2.45 1.62
CA MET A 57 1.81 3.23 2.53
C MET A 57 1.93 4.74 2.31
N ARG A 58 3.10 5.25 1.89
CA ARG A 58 3.25 6.65 1.52
C ARG A 58 2.43 6.99 0.27
N ILE A 59 2.48 6.14 -0.75
CA ILE A 59 1.66 6.29 -1.97
C ILE A 59 0.17 6.30 -1.62
N LEU A 60 -0.27 5.40 -0.73
CA LEU A 60 -1.65 5.37 -0.25
C LEU A 60 -2.04 6.71 0.38
N LYS A 61 -1.24 7.23 1.32
CA LYS A 61 -1.52 8.51 2.01
C LYS A 61 -1.60 9.70 1.04
N GLU A 62 -0.66 9.77 0.10
CA GLU A 62 -0.63 10.80 -0.93
C GLU A 62 -1.88 10.72 -1.82
N LYS A 63 -2.35 9.51 -2.13
CA LYS A 63 -3.52 9.29 -2.99
C LYS A 63 -4.83 9.68 -2.34
N ILE A 64 -5.01 9.37 -1.06
CA ILE A 64 -6.26 9.65 -0.32
C ILE A 64 -6.25 11.01 0.40
N ASN A 65 -5.13 11.73 0.38
CA ASN A 65 -4.93 13.01 1.06
C ASN A 65 -5.29 13.00 2.56
N ILE A 66 -4.86 11.96 3.29
CA ILE A 66 -5.10 11.79 4.73
C ILE A 66 -3.76 11.65 5.47
N ASP A 67 -3.55 12.52 6.46
CA ASP A 67 -2.34 12.50 7.29
C ASP A 67 -2.28 11.25 8.21
N ASP A 68 -3.40 10.91 8.86
CA ASP A 68 -3.51 9.76 9.78
C ASP A 68 -4.66 8.81 9.41
N LEU A 69 -4.30 7.82 8.60
CA LEU A 69 -5.14 6.69 8.18
C LEU A 69 -5.79 5.89 9.31
N PHE A 70 -5.20 5.90 10.50
CA PHE A 70 -5.61 5.06 11.64
C PHE A 70 -6.06 5.89 12.84
N PHE A 71 -6.39 7.17 12.64
CA PHE A 71 -6.77 8.08 13.73
C PHE A 71 -7.96 7.57 14.54
N LYS A 72 -8.94 6.94 13.88
CA LYS A 72 -10.13 6.39 14.55
C LYS A 72 -9.77 5.21 15.44
N GLU A 73 -8.93 4.30 14.93
CA GLU A 73 -8.50 3.09 15.62
C GLU A 73 -7.59 3.37 16.83
N LYS A 74 -6.79 4.44 16.79
CA LYS A 74 -5.90 4.84 17.91
C LYS A 74 -6.63 5.43 19.12
N LYS A 75 -7.91 5.79 18.99
CA LYS A 75 -8.71 6.39 20.07
C LYS A 75 -9.41 5.37 20.97
N PHE A 76 -9.28 4.09 20.65
CA PHE A 76 -9.84 2.96 21.38
C PHE A 76 -8.71 2.01 21.79
#